data_AF-A0A820MNY3-F1
#
_entry.id   AF-A0A820MNY3-F1
#
_cell.length_a   1.000
_cell.length_b   1.000
_cell.length_c   1.000
_cell.angle_alpha   90.00
_cell.angle_beta   90.00
_cell.angle_gamma   90.00
#
_symmetry.space_group_name_H-M   'P 1'
#
loop_
_entity.id
_entity.type
_entity.pdbx_description
1 polymer ?
#
loop_
_entity_poly.entity_id
_entity_poly.type
_entity_poly.pdbx_seq_one_letter_code
_entity_poly.pdbx_strand_id
1 'polypeptide(L)'
;MKWINYLFNEGYWYNYERRDIRERGSAYFLFLSNLCQISQTTINNAIEQFLNERFINTKLISESEFNIQIENIILQFQNVTLTKFSRSLKLLRDIMNGNAFVSSYFLNWYWWRDINDTSPTIPISPIIMKNGCSCGTQSDCIDSGGIYYDLDNIEVFA
;
A
#
# COMPACT_ATOMS: atom_id res chain seq x y z
N MET A 1 20.43 -15.02 10.20
CA MET A 1 19.66 -13.87 9.68
C MET A 1 19.66 -12.77 10.75
N LYS A 2 20.79 -12.04 10.89
CA LYS A 2 21.02 -11.13 12.04
C LYS A 2 20.36 -9.75 11.86
N TRP A 3 20.08 -9.36 10.63
CA TRP A 3 19.59 -8.02 10.30
C TRP A 3 18.19 -7.73 10.85
N ILE A 4 17.33 -8.76 10.94
CA ILE A 4 15.96 -8.61 11.42
C ILE A 4 15.90 -8.19 12.89
N ASN A 5 16.94 -8.52 13.67
CA ASN A 5 17.03 -8.11 15.06
C ASN A 5 17.19 -6.59 15.19
N TYR A 6 17.77 -5.90 14.20
CA TYR A 6 17.86 -4.43 14.22
C TYR A 6 16.50 -3.76 14.15
N LEU A 7 15.46 -4.43 13.61
CA LEU A 7 14.10 -3.90 13.63
C LEU A 7 13.52 -3.85 15.04
N PHE A 8 14.07 -4.60 16.00
CA PHE A 8 13.56 -4.62 17.38
C PHE A 8 14.44 -3.80 18.34
N ASN A 9 15.45 -3.10 17.82
CA ASN A 9 16.26 -2.18 18.60
C ASN A 9 15.56 -0.83 18.75
N GLU A 10 15.82 -0.11 19.84
CA GLU A 10 15.31 1.24 20.03
C GLU A 10 15.80 2.17 18.91
N GLY A 11 14.85 2.86 18.29
CA GLY A 11 15.10 3.92 17.31
C GLY A 11 15.34 5.26 17.97
N TYR A 12 15.83 6.23 17.19
CA TYR A 12 15.95 7.62 17.65
C TYR A 12 14.66 8.39 17.32
N TRP A 13 13.82 8.54 18.33
CA TRP A 13 12.48 9.14 18.24
C TRP A 13 12.47 10.64 17.93
N TYR A 14 13.56 11.36 18.16
CA TYR A 14 13.49 12.83 18.19
C TYR A 14 13.51 13.51 16.81
N ASN A 15 14.26 12.96 15.84
CA ASN A 15 14.53 13.64 14.55
C ASN A 15 14.10 12.85 13.31
N TYR A 16 13.91 11.53 13.44
CA TYR A 16 13.68 10.62 12.30
C TYR A 16 12.51 9.65 12.52
N GLU A 17 11.68 9.83 13.55
CA GLU A 17 10.60 8.92 13.95
C GLU A 17 9.75 8.37 12.79
N ARG A 18 9.48 9.19 11.77
CA ARG A 18 8.66 8.83 10.60
C ARG A 18 9.41 8.19 9.43
N ARG A 19 10.75 8.25 9.44
CA ARG A 19 11.62 7.62 8.43
C ARG A 19 12.37 6.42 9.00
N ASP A 20 12.53 6.34 10.32
CA ASP A 20 13.12 5.20 10.99
C ASP A 20 12.19 3.99 10.95
N ILE A 21 12.65 2.88 10.39
CA ILE A 21 11.77 1.72 10.19
C ILE A 21 11.71 0.79 11.40
N ARG A 22 12.54 0.95 12.43
CA ARG A 22 12.67 -0.05 13.50
C ARG A 22 11.34 -0.28 14.23
N GLU A 23 10.64 0.78 14.62
CA GLU A 23 9.36 0.67 15.34
C GLU A 23 8.20 0.03 14.57
N ARG A 24 8.28 -0.01 13.23
CA ARG A 24 7.19 -0.47 12.34
C ARG A 24 7.59 -1.52 11.32
N GLY A 25 8.87 -1.87 11.26
CA GLY A 25 9.41 -2.78 10.25
C GLY A 25 8.81 -4.17 10.38
N SER A 26 8.59 -4.64 11.62
CA SER A 26 7.88 -5.88 11.90
C SER A 26 6.45 -5.87 11.33
N ALA A 27 5.73 -4.75 11.46
CA ALA A 27 4.38 -4.59 10.95
C ALA A 27 4.32 -4.57 9.41
N TYR A 28 5.40 -4.17 8.71
CA TYR A 28 5.45 -4.30 7.26
C TYR A 28 5.43 -5.76 6.79
N PHE A 29 6.02 -6.71 7.52
CA PHE A 29 5.91 -8.13 7.17
C PHE A 29 4.49 -8.66 7.36
N LEU A 30 3.80 -8.21 8.42
CA LEU A 30 2.39 -8.53 8.62
C LEU A 30 1.54 -7.94 7.48
N PHE A 31 1.78 -6.69 7.11
CA PHE A 31 1.12 -6.06 5.97
C PHE A 31 1.35 -6.85 4.66
N LEU A 32 2.59 -7.23 4.37
CA LEU A 32 2.93 -8.03 3.18
C LEU A 32 2.22 -9.39 3.20
N SER A 33 2.18 -10.06 4.35
CA SER A 33 1.47 -11.33 4.50
C SER A 33 -0.03 -11.18 4.20
N ASN A 34 -0.67 -10.16 4.78
CA ASN A 34 -2.08 -9.86 4.53
C ASN A 34 -2.32 -9.49 3.05
N LEU A 35 -1.44 -8.69 2.46
CA LEU A 35 -1.54 -8.30 1.05
C LEU A 35 -1.46 -9.53 0.14
N CYS A 36 -0.57 -10.48 0.43
CA CYS A 36 -0.50 -11.76 -0.28
C CYS A 36 -1.80 -12.57 -0.15
N GLN A 37 -2.36 -12.68 1.06
CA GLN A 37 -3.61 -13.40 1.30
C GLN A 37 -4.80 -12.79 0.54
N ILE A 38 -4.92 -11.45 0.57
CA ILE A 38 -5.98 -10.73 -0.16
C ILE A 38 -5.79 -10.88 -1.66
N SER A 39 -4.55 -10.80 -2.15
CA SER A 39 -4.23 -10.99 -3.56
C SER A 39 -4.60 -12.40 -4.03
N GLN A 40 -4.25 -13.42 -3.25
CA GLN A 40 -4.60 -14.82 -3.54
C GLN A 40 -6.11 -15.03 -3.56
N THR A 41 -6.82 -14.48 -2.57
CA THR A 41 -8.29 -14.56 -2.51
C THR A 41 -8.92 -13.89 -3.72
N THR A 42 -8.40 -12.72 -4.12
CA THR A 42 -8.88 -11.98 -5.29
C THR A 42 -8.69 -12.79 -6.57
N ILE A 43 -7.53 -13.41 -6.75
CA ILE A 43 -7.25 -14.27 -7.91
C ILE A 43 -8.17 -15.49 -7.92
N ASN A 44 -8.31 -16.18 -6.79
CA ASN A 44 -9.17 -17.37 -6.69
C ASN A 44 -10.63 -17.05 -7.03
N ASN A 45 -11.16 -15.96 -6.46
CA ASN A 45 -12.53 -15.52 -6.74
C ASN A 45 -12.70 -15.11 -8.22
N ALA A 46 -11.71 -14.46 -8.80
CA ALA A 46 -11.74 -14.07 -10.20
C ALA A 46 -11.72 -15.32 -11.11
N ILE A 47 -10.91 -16.33 -10.80
CA ILE A 47 -10.87 -17.61 -11.52
C ILE A 47 -12.24 -18.31 -11.42
N GLU A 48 -12.82 -18.39 -10.22
CA GLU A 48 -14.13 -19.00 -10.03
C GLU A 48 -15.22 -18.28 -10.84
N GLN A 49 -15.21 -16.94 -10.83
CA GLN A 49 -16.13 -16.15 -11.64
C GLN A 49 -15.93 -16.42 -13.13
N PHE A 50 -14.68 -16.43 -13.60
CA PHE A 50 -14.34 -16.66 -15.00
C PHE A 50 -14.79 -18.04 -15.49
N LEU A 51 -14.58 -19.09 -14.69
CA LEU A 51 -15.00 -20.46 -15.04
C LEU A 51 -16.52 -20.64 -15.10
N ASN A 52 -17.29 -19.73 -14.48
CA ASN A 52 -18.74 -19.69 -14.59
C ASN A 52 -19.25 -18.94 -15.85
N GLU A 53 -18.37 -18.23 -16.57
CA GLU A 53 -18.71 -17.57 -17.82
C GLU A 53 -18.84 -18.59 -18.97
N ARG A 54 -19.72 -18.30 -19.93
CA ARG A 54 -19.92 -19.15 -21.11
C ARG A 54 -19.45 -18.41 -22.36
N PHE A 55 -18.62 -19.07 -23.15
CA PHE A 55 -18.32 -18.61 -24.51
C PHE A 55 -19.49 -18.95 -25.42
N ILE A 56 -20.17 -17.92 -25.94
CA ILE A 56 -21.34 -18.07 -26.82
C ILE A 56 -21.05 -17.31 -28.11
N ASN A 57 -21.16 -17.99 -29.26
CA ASN A 57 -21.08 -17.38 -30.58
C ASN A 57 -22.37 -17.66 -31.36
N THR A 58 -22.84 -16.68 -32.12
CA THR A 58 -24.06 -16.79 -32.95
C THR A 58 -23.82 -17.49 -34.29
N LYS A 59 -22.54 -17.70 -34.65
CA LYS A 59 -22.13 -18.36 -35.89
C LYS A 59 -21.10 -19.44 -35.59
N LEU A 60 -21.02 -20.42 -36.47
CA LEU A 60 -19.90 -21.36 -36.48
C LEU A 60 -18.63 -20.58 -36.85
N ILE A 61 -17.62 -20.68 -36.00
CA ILE A 61 -16.29 -20.07 -36.21
C ILE A 61 -15.28 -21.16 -36.52
N SER A 62 -14.21 -20.78 -37.23
CA SER A 62 -13.06 -21.66 -37.42
C SER A 62 -12.31 -21.91 -36.11
N GLU A 63 -11.54 -22.99 -36.04
CA GLU A 63 -10.67 -23.29 -34.89
C GLU A 63 -9.68 -22.15 -34.61
N SER A 64 -9.11 -21.56 -35.66
CA SER A 64 -8.20 -20.41 -35.55
C SER A 64 -8.88 -19.22 -34.88
N GLU A 65 -10.09 -18.86 -35.32
CA GLU A 65 -10.86 -17.76 -34.73
C GLU A 65 -11.28 -18.05 -33.29
N PHE A 66 -11.60 -19.30 -32.98
CA PHE A 66 -11.89 -19.73 -31.62
C PHE A 66 -10.67 -19.54 -30.70
N ASN A 67 -9.51 -20.02 -31.11
CA ASN A 67 -8.28 -19.90 -30.32
C ASN A 67 -7.91 -18.43 -30.08
N ILE A 68 -7.96 -17.59 -31.12
CA ILE A 68 -7.70 -16.14 -30.99
C ILE A 68 -8.67 -15.49 -30.00
N GLN A 69 -9.96 -15.83 -30.06
CA GLN A 69 -10.96 -15.26 -29.16
C GLN A 69 -10.74 -15.69 -27.71
N ILE A 70 -10.46 -16.97 -27.47
CA ILE A 70 -10.19 -17.50 -26.12
C ILE A 70 -8.91 -16.89 -25.54
N GLU A 71 -7.84 -16.76 -26.32
CA GLU A 71 -6.61 -16.10 -25.88
C GLU A 71 -6.87 -14.64 -25.48
N ASN A 72 -7.62 -13.90 -26.30
CA ASN A 72 -8.00 -12.53 -25.98
C ASN A 72 -8.84 -12.43 -24.70
N ILE A 73 -9.79 -13.35 -24.51
CA ILE A 73 -10.62 -13.43 -23.31
C ILE A 73 -9.76 -13.68 -22.07
N ILE A 74 -8.80 -14.61 -22.14
CA ILE A 74 -7.88 -14.91 -21.03
C ILE A 74 -6.99 -13.70 -20.70
N LEU A 75 -6.44 -13.04 -21.72
CA LEU A 75 -5.63 -11.83 -21.54
C LEU A 75 -6.45 -10.68 -20.92
N GLN A 76 -7.70 -10.50 -21.36
CA GLN A 76 -8.60 -9.52 -20.80
C GLN A 76 -8.94 -9.86 -19.35
N PHE A 77 -9.22 -11.12 -19.04
CA PHE A 77 -9.46 -11.60 -17.67
C PHE A 77 -8.28 -11.24 -16.73
N GLN A 78 -7.05 -11.54 -17.14
CA GLN A 78 -5.84 -11.22 -16.36
C GLN A 78 -5.71 -9.70 -16.12
N ASN A 79 -5.81 -8.91 -17.19
CA ASN A 79 -5.67 -7.45 -17.12
C ASN A 79 -6.76 -6.79 -16.27
N VAL A 80 -8.02 -7.21 -16.42
CA VAL A 80 -9.14 -6.68 -15.66
C VAL A 80 -9.00 -7.02 -14.18
N THR A 81 -8.59 -8.25 -13.85
CA THR A 81 -8.39 -8.69 -12.46
C THR A 81 -7.31 -7.84 -11.77
N LEU A 82 -6.14 -7.69 -12.39
CA LEU A 82 -5.06 -6.86 -11.88
C LEU A 82 -5.49 -5.40 -11.72
N THR A 83 -6.12 -4.84 -12.76
CA THR A 83 -6.57 -3.45 -12.75
C THR A 83 -7.60 -3.18 -11.66
N LYS A 84 -8.59 -4.07 -11.47
CA LYS A 84 -9.60 -3.93 -10.40
C LYS A 84 -8.96 -3.98 -9.02
N PHE A 85 -8.02 -4.88 -8.80
CA PHE A 85 -7.30 -4.99 -7.53
C PHE A 85 -6.52 -3.71 -7.22
N SER A 86 -5.69 -3.23 -8.15
CA SER A 86 -4.91 -2.00 -7.97
C SER A 86 -5.80 -0.77 -7.77
N ARG A 87 -6.92 -0.66 -8.52
CA ARG A 87 -7.89 0.43 -8.33
C ARG A 87 -8.55 0.40 -6.97
N SER A 88 -8.82 -0.77 -6.41
CA SER A 88 -9.40 -0.90 -5.08
C SER A 88 -8.44 -0.39 -4.00
N LEU A 89 -7.15 -0.77 -4.09
CA LEU A 89 -6.12 -0.25 -3.18
C LEU A 89 -5.93 1.26 -3.31
N LYS A 90 -5.95 1.77 -4.55
CA LYS A 90 -5.87 3.22 -4.80
C LYS A 90 -7.09 3.95 -4.20
N LEU A 91 -8.30 3.44 -4.41
CA LEU A 91 -9.52 4.03 -3.86
C LEU A 91 -9.47 4.10 -2.33
N LEU A 92 -9.02 3.04 -1.66
CA LEU A 92 -8.84 3.07 -0.20
C LEU A 92 -7.87 4.17 0.22
N ARG A 93 -6.74 4.31 -0.48
CA ARG A 93 -5.75 5.36 -0.20
C ARG A 93 -6.31 6.76 -0.43
N ASP A 94 -7.05 6.95 -1.51
CA ASP A 94 -7.67 8.24 -1.86
C ASP A 94 -8.76 8.62 -0.85
N ILE A 95 -9.57 7.67 -0.38
CA ILE A 95 -10.55 7.90 0.69
C ILE A 95 -9.85 8.25 2.01
N MET A 96 -8.80 7.53 2.39
CA MET A 96 -8.03 7.83 3.60
C MET A 96 -7.41 9.23 3.53
N ASN A 97 -6.86 9.60 2.37
CA ASN A 97 -6.28 10.91 2.13
C ASN A 97 -7.33 12.03 2.19
N GLY A 98 -8.42 11.90 1.43
CA GLY A 98 -9.46 12.93 1.32
C GLY A 98 -10.24 13.17 2.61
N ASN A 99 -10.24 12.21 3.53
CA ASN A 99 -10.88 12.33 4.85
C ASN A 99 -9.89 12.56 6.00
N ALA A 100 -8.61 12.85 5.68
CA ALA A 100 -7.55 13.04 6.67
C ALA A 100 -7.45 11.91 7.71
N PHE A 101 -7.71 10.66 7.27
CA PHE A 101 -7.70 9.50 8.15
C PHE A 101 -6.27 9.23 8.62
N VAL A 102 -6.05 9.33 9.92
CA VAL A 102 -4.73 9.17 10.53
C VAL A 102 -4.34 7.69 10.53
N SER A 103 -3.25 7.35 9.84
CA SER A 103 -2.70 5.98 9.88
C SER A 103 -2.16 5.65 11.28
N SER A 104 -2.12 4.36 11.62
CA SER A 104 -1.66 3.87 12.93
C SER A 104 -0.24 4.31 13.29
N TYR A 105 0.60 4.58 12.29
CA TYR A 105 1.99 5.02 12.45
C TYR A 105 2.22 6.49 12.10
N PHE A 106 1.15 7.28 11.95
CA PHE A 106 1.22 8.71 11.67
C PHE A 106 2.04 9.08 10.41
N LEU A 107 2.04 8.20 9.41
CA LEU A 107 2.87 8.33 8.20
C LEU A 107 2.26 9.25 7.12
N ASN A 108 0.94 9.44 7.18
CA ASN A 108 0.20 10.28 6.24
C ASN A 108 -0.31 11.57 6.92
N TRP A 109 -0.90 11.42 8.09
CA TRP A 109 -1.39 12.49 8.94
C TRP A 109 -0.93 12.19 10.36
N TYR A 110 -0.73 13.22 11.15
CA TYR A 110 -0.42 13.10 12.56
C TYR A 110 -1.29 14.07 13.34
N TRP A 111 -1.54 13.72 14.58
CA TRP A 111 -2.07 14.66 15.56
C TRP A 111 -0.95 15.04 16.50
N TRP A 112 -1.04 16.24 17.03
CA TRP A 112 -0.18 16.71 18.09
C TRP A 112 -1.05 17.46 19.08
N ARG A 113 -0.63 17.52 20.33
CA ARG A 113 -1.36 18.29 21.34
C ARG A 113 -0.33 19.00 22.20
N ASP A 114 -0.46 20.31 22.29
CA ASP A 114 0.26 21.06 23.31
C ASP A 114 -0.36 20.73 24.67
N ILE A 115 0.48 20.51 25.69
CA ILE A 115 0.05 20.21 27.06
C ILE A 115 -0.84 21.34 27.62
N ASN A 116 -0.66 22.57 27.14
CA ASN A 116 -1.42 23.74 27.56
C ASN A 116 -2.67 24.00 26.69
N ASP A 117 -2.90 23.21 25.64
CA ASP A 117 -4.08 23.37 24.79
C ASP A 117 -5.33 22.84 25.51
N THR A 118 -6.30 23.73 25.74
CA THR A 118 -7.60 23.42 26.35
C THR A 118 -8.68 23.14 25.32
N SER A 119 -8.35 23.17 24.03
CA SER A 119 -9.29 22.89 22.95
C SER A 119 -9.89 21.48 23.09
N PRO A 120 -11.22 21.33 22.94
CA PRO A 120 -11.86 20.03 22.90
C PRO A 120 -11.59 19.28 21.59
N THR A 121 -10.91 19.90 20.62
CA THR A 121 -10.55 19.28 19.34
C THR A 121 -9.14 18.70 19.37
N ILE A 122 -8.91 17.65 18.58
CA ILE A 122 -7.58 17.09 18.35
C ILE A 122 -7.09 17.66 17.01
N PRO A 123 -6.10 18.55 16.99
CA PRO A 123 -5.61 19.10 15.74
C PRO A 123 -4.84 18.02 14.99
N ILE A 124 -5.15 17.88 13.69
CA ILE A 124 -4.46 16.99 12.77
C ILE A 124 -3.72 17.81 11.73
N SER A 125 -2.59 17.29 11.26
CA SER A 125 -1.77 17.93 10.24
C SER A 125 -1.24 16.89 9.26
N PRO A 126 -1.14 17.23 7.97
CA PRO A 126 -0.58 16.33 6.98
C PRO A 126 0.93 16.23 7.14
N ILE A 127 1.49 15.08 6.78
CA ILE A 127 2.93 14.91 6.64
C ILE A 127 3.40 15.59 5.35
N ILE A 128 4.49 16.36 5.46
CA ILE A 128 5.20 16.93 4.32
C ILE A 128 6.55 16.25 4.24
N MET A 129 6.80 15.57 3.13
CA MET A 129 8.03 14.84 2.86
C MET A 129 9.17 15.78 2.42
N LYS A 130 10.42 15.30 2.47
CA LYS A 130 11.61 16.09 2.08
C LYS A 130 11.57 16.56 0.63
N ASN A 131 10.94 15.80 -0.25
CA ASN A 131 10.75 16.15 -1.67
C ASN A 131 9.62 17.17 -1.91
N GLY A 132 8.97 17.67 -0.85
CA GLY A 132 7.85 18.60 -0.93
C GLY A 132 6.48 17.94 -1.14
N CYS A 133 6.39 16.61 -1.20
CA CYS A 133 5.11 15.92 -1.29
C CYS A 133 4.33 16.08 0.02
N SER A 134 3.11 16.61 -0.06
CA SER A 134 2.22 16.76 1.09
C SER A 134 1.13 15.71 1.05
N CYS A 135 1.05 14.91 2.10
CA CYS A 135 -0.04 13.95 2.31
C CYS A 135 -1.41 14.62 2.54
N GLY A 136 -1.48 15.96 2.56
CA GLY A 136 -2.72 16.72 2.57
C GLY A 136 -3.25 17.06 1.17
N THR A 137 -2.42 16.92 0.14
CA THR A 137 -2.80 17.25 -1.25
C THR A 137 -2.64 16.06 -2.20
N GLN A 138 -1.79 15.10 -1.88
CA GLN A 138 -1.51 13.92 -2.70
C GLN A 138 -1.58 12.65 -1.85
N SER A 139 -2.20 11.61 -2.39
CA SER A 139 -2.36 10.32 -1.72
C SER A 139 -1.19 9.37 -1.96
N ASP A 140 -0.37 9.62 -2.98
CA ASP A 140 0.72 8.78 -3.46
C ASP A 140 2.12 9.27 -3.06
N CYS A 141 2.21 10.10 -2.02
CA CYS A 141 3.47 10.49 -1.43
C CYS A 141 4.26 9.27 -0.92
N ILE A 142 5.50 9.13 -1.38
CA ILE A 142 6.44 8.06 -0.99
C ILE A 142 7.78 8.70 -0.59
N ASP A 143 8.34 8.23 0.51
CA ASP A 143 9.69 8.56 0.98
C ASP A 143 10.43 7.28 1.36
N SER A 144 11.76 7.33 1.33
CA SER A 144 12.62 6.21 1.70
C SER A 144 12.71 6.09 3.22
N GLY A 145 12.41 4.90 3.74
CA GLY A 145 12.69 4.53 5.12
C GLY A 145 14.10 3.97 5.28
N GLY A 146 14.67 4.11 6.49
CA GLY A 146 15.99 3.58 6.81
C GLY A 146 16.15 3.32 8.31
N ILE A 147 17.33 2.82 8.70
CA ILE A 147 17.77 2.75 10.09
C ILE A 147 18.76 3.91 10.30
N TYR A 148 18.47 4.80 11.24
CA TYR A 148 19.26 6.01 11.47
C TYR A 148 20.00 5.96 12.83
N TYR A 149 21.30 6.22 12.84
CA TYR A 149 22.09 6.39 14.08
C TYR A 149 22.54 7.85 14.24
N ASP A 150 22.92 8.24 15.46
CA ASP A 150 23.43 9.60 15.75
C ASP A 150 24.65 9.88 14.83
N LEU A 151 24.57 10.95 14.02
CA LEU A 151 25.44 11.33 12.88
C LEU A 151 25.07 10.76 11.50
N ASP A 152 23.91 11.13 10.93
CA ASP A 152 23.52 11.09 9.49
C ASP A 152 23.87 9.85 8.64
N ASN A 153 24.39 8.78 9.23
CA ASN A 153 24.86 7.59 8.56
C ASN A 153 23.70 6.61 8.48
N ILE A 154 23.13 6.52 7.29
CA ILE A 154 22.21 5.47 6.91
C ILE A 154 23.04 4.19 6.79
N GLU A 155 22.79 3.18 7.63
CA GLU A 155 23.15 1.81 7.25
C GLU A 155 22.13 1.35 6.22
N VAL A 156 22.46 1.59 4.95
CA VAL A 156 21.79 0.92 3.84
C VAL A 156 22.20 -0.53 3.96
N PHE A 157 21.24 -1.44 4.10
CA PHE A 157 21.48 -2.88 3.95
C PHE A 157 22.22 -3.10 2.63
N ALA A 158 23.52 -3.35 2.71
CA ALA A 158 24.35 -3.86 1.62
C ALA A 158 24.27 -5.38 1.59
#